data_AF-X1RD74-F1
#
_entry.id   AF-X1RD74-F1
#
_cell.length_a   1.000
_cell.length_b   1.000
_cell.length_c   1.000
_cell.angle_alpha   90.00
_cell.angle_beta   90.00
_cell.angle_gamma   90.00
#
_symmetry.space_group_name_H-M   'P 1'
#
loop_
_entity.id
_entity.type
_entity.pdbx_description
1 polymer ?
#
loop_
_entity_poly.entity_id
_entity_poly.type
_entity_poly.pdbx_seq_one_letter_code
_entity_poly.pdbx_strand_id
1 'polypeptide(L)'
;EYHKETGIDLFEKTFQKITKGQIIDFEVSGQSIRMDSKLIGSNIAFYSRYELIHKSLVLYYKHAYEKPFKFLSDQERAELDEFVTEKSSATVYRSTKSQIKERLISLGKLIYKILNTVSESNNTHYQTLKRVFEEQYKILDDNKIKITPDKEITAKSVQSPYDTECDFRTKTGKKTKGYNHNITETCDPTNLINLITDTQTAPATHPDNKFTEPAIKNSQEILSDNVENAHTDGAYNSEKNQTFTKKENINFYLTGFQGPTGQYDLTIKD
;
A
#
# COMPACT_ATOMS: atom_id res chain seq x y z
N GLU A 1 -15.51 -7.97 -1.32
CA GLU A 1 -16.57 -7.56 -0.37
C GLU A 1 -16.59 -8.51 0.82
N TYR A 2 -16.83 -9.81 0.62
CA TYR A 2 -16.78 -10.83 1.67
C TYR A 2 -15.53 -10.78 2.59
N HIS A 3 -14.32 -10.68 2.03
CA HIS A 3 -13.09 -10.52 2.81
C HIS A 3 -13.11 -9.25 3.68
N LYS A 4 -13.62 -8.11 3.16
CA LYS A 4 -13.68 -6.85 3.93
C LYS A 4 -14.65 -6.94 5.12
N GLU A 5 -15.71 -7.73 5.00
CA GLU A 5 -16.72 -7.88 6.05
C GLU A 5 -16.35 -8.92 7.10
N THR A 6 -15.73 -10.03 6.68
CA THR A 6 -15.52 -11.21 7.54
C THR A 6 -14.07 -11.43 7.94
N GLY A 7 -13.12 -10.79 7.25
CA GLY A 7 -11.69 -11.08 7.36
C GLY A 7 -11.27 -12.38 6.66
N ILE A 8 -12.18 -13.08 5.96
CA ILE A 8 -11.90 -14.35 5.31
C ILE A 8 -11.63 -14.14 3.81
N ASP A 9 -10.44 -14.52 3.35
CA ASP A 9 -10.10 -14.53 1.93
C ASP A 9 -10.51 -15.86 1.27
N LEU A 10 -11.57 -15.81 0.47
CA LEU A 10 -12.08 -16.98 -0.25
C LEU A 10 -11.16 -17.45 -1.38
N PHE A 11 -10.38 -16.53 -1.98
CA PHE A 11 -9.42 -16.90 -3.01
C PHE A 11 -8.24 -17.66 -2.39
N GLU A 12 -7.74 -17.17 -1.25
CA GLU A 12 -6.70 -17.87 -0.49
C GLU A 12 -7.17 -19.27 -0.06
N LYS A 13 -8.39 -19.40 0.49
CA LYS A 13 -8.94 -20.70 0.89
C LYS A 13 -9.13 -21.65 -0.29
N THR A 14 -9.56 -21.13 -1.45
CA THR A 14 -9.70 -21.93 -2.66
C THR A 14 -8.35 -22.39 -3.18
N PHE A 15 -7.36 -21.49 -3.23
CA PHE A 15 -5.99 -21.80 -3.59
C PHE A 15 -5.39 -22.87 -2.68
N GLN A 16 -5.44 -22.67 -1.36
CA GLN A 16 -4.96 -23.63 -0.35
C GLN A 16 -5.57 -25.02 -0.55
N LYS A 17 -6.87 -25.10 -0.80
CA LYS A 17 -7.56 -26.38 -1.02
C LYS A 17 -7.08 -27.10 -2.29
N ILE A 18 -6.91 -26.36 -3.39
CA ILE A 18 -6.45 -26.93 -4.66
C ILE A 18 -5.00 -27.40 -4.53
N THR A 19 -4.12 -26.55 -4.01
CA THR A 19 -2.70 -26.88 -3.80
C THR A 19 -2.54 -28.08 -2.87
N LYS A 20 -3.34 -28.17 -1.80
CA LYS A 20 -3.33 -29.34 -0.90
C LYS A 20 -3.64 -30.64 -1.64
N GLY A 21 -4.62 -30.64 -2.55
CA GLY A 21 -4.90 -31.80 -3.40
C GLY A 21 -3.70 -32.17 -4.27
N GLN A 22 -3.06 -31.18 -4.90
CA GLN A 22 -1.88 -31.39 -5.73
C GLN A 22 -0.67 -31.91 -4.94
N ILE A 23 -0.45 -31.42 -3.72
CA ILE A 23 0.61 -31.92 -2.83
C ILE A 23 0.46 -33.43 -2.59
N ILE A 24 -0.78 -33.89 -2.36
CA ILE A 24 -1.09 -35.31 -2.14
C ILE A 24 -0.94 -36.10 -3.44
N ASP A 25 -1.55 -35.64 -4.54
CA ASP A 25 -1.58 -36.37 -5.81
C ASP A 25 -0.19 -36.54 -6.44
N PHE A 26 0.71 -35.58 -6.21
CA PHE A 26 2.07 -35.59 -6.74
C PHE A 26 3.14 -35.94 -5.71
N GLU A 27 2.73 -36.31 -4.49
CA GLU A 27 3.63 -36.70 -3.39
C GLU A 27 4.74 -35.66 -3.14
N VAL A 28 4.38 -34.38 -3.13
CA VAL A 28 5.34 -33.26 -3.01
C VAL A 28 5.77 -33.11 -1.55
N SER A 29 7.07 -33.27 -1.29
CA SER A 29 7.69 -33.02 0.02
C SER A 29 7.57 -31.55 0.40
N GLY A 30 7.10 -31.34 1.64
CA GLY A 30 7.00 -30.02 2.29
C GLY A 30 8.20 -29.65 3.17
N GLN A 31 9.21 -30.52 3.28
CA GLN A 31 10.30 -30.35 4.25
C GLN A 31 11.19 -29.15 3.95
N SER A 32 11.31 -28.76 2.68
CA SER A 32 12.10 -27.60 2.27
C SER A 32 11.25 -26.63 1.46
N ILE A 33 11.22 -25.37 1.89
CA ILE A 33 10.53 -24.28 1.19
C ILE A 33 11.50 -23.14 0.89
N ARG A 34 11.18 -22.36 -0.14
CA ARG A 34 11.83 -21.07 -0.39
C ARG A 34 10.81 -19.96 -0.53
N MET A 35 11.20 -18.74 -0.19
CA MET A 35 10.35 -17.56 -0.39
C MET A 35 11.13 -16.40 -0.99
N ASP A 36 10.46 -15.66 -1.87
CA ASP A 36 10.98 -14.46 -2.51
C ASP A 36 9.89 -13.39 -2.58
N SER A 37 10.31 -12.12 -2.50
CA SER A 37 9.40 -10.98 -2.55
C SER A 37 9.68 -10.05 -3.72
N LYS A 38 8.60 -9.51 -4.27
CA LYS A 38 8.65 -8.61 -5.41
C LYS A 38 7.75 -7.41 -5.21
N LEU A 39 8.32 -6.24 -5.48
CA LEU A 39 7.55 -5.02 -5.66
C LEU A 39 6.84 -5.04 -7.00
N ILE A 40 5.51 -4.94 -6.98
CA ILE A 40 4.66 -4.84 -8.16
C ILE A 40 3.93 -3.51 -8.12
N GLY A 41 3.99 -2.77 -9.22
CA GLY A 41 3.31 -1.48 -9.35
C GLY A 41 1.81 -1.66 -9.55
N SER A 42 1.01 -0.76 -8.97
CA SER A 42 -0.45 -0.73 -9.09
C SER A 42 -0.97 -0.32 -10.51
N ASN A 43 -0.05 -0.10 -11.47
CA ASN A 43 -0.38 0.40 -12.81
C ASN A 43 -1.14 1.74 -12.78
N ILE A 44 -0.78 2.60 -11.84
CA ILE A 44 -1.32 3.95 -11.67
C ILE A 44 -0.34 5.02 -12.15
N ALA A 45 -0.87 6.17 -12.54
CA ALA A 45 -0.06 7.30 -12.95
C ALA A 45 0.72 7.89 -11.77
N PHE A 46 1.95 8.34 -12.06
CA PHE A 46 2.78 9.07 -11.10
C PHE A 46 2.36 10.54 -11.05
N TYR A 47 1.35 10.82 -10.24
CA TYR A 47 0.88 12.19 -10.03
C TYR A 47 1.88 13.04 -9.24
N SER A 48 2.04 14.29 -9.68
CA SER A 48 2.52 15.35 -8.81
C SER A 48 1.54 15.58 -7.66
N ARG A 49 2.00 16.31 -6.63
CA ARG A 49 1.15 16.67 -5.48
C ARG A 49 -0.12 17.40 -5.89
N TYR A 50 -0.01 18.32 -6.84
CA TYR A 50 -1.17 19.05 -7.38
C TYR A 50 -2.17 18.10 -8.02
N GLU A 51 -1.71 17.22 -8.91
CA GLU A 51 -2.58 16.27 -9.61
C GLU A 51 -3.27 15.29 -8.66
N LEU A 52 -2.58 14.84 -7.60
CA LEU A 52 -3.16 13.96 -6.58
C LEU A 52 -4.35 14.64 -5.88
N ILE A 53 -4.14 15.85 -5.36
CA ILE A 53 -5.15 16.60 -4.62
C ILE A 53 -6.30 17.00 -5.55
N HIS A 54 -5.97 17.54 -6.71
CA HIS A 54 -6.94 17.94 -7.73
C HIS A 54 -7.82 16.77 -8.17
N LYS A 55 -7.23 15.63 -8.56
CA LYS A 55 -8.00 14.47 -9.01
C LYS A 55 -8.88 13.88 -7.91
N SER A 56 -8.44 13.95 -6.66
CA SER A 56 -9.26 13.54 -5.51
C SER A 56 -10.51 14.41 -5.38
N LEU A 57 -10.37 15.74 -5.53
CA LEU A 57 -11.51 16.67 -5.54
C LEU A 57 -12.43 16.40 -6.73
N VAL A 58 -11.89 16.25 -7.94
CA VAL A 58 -12.68 16.01 -9.16
C VAL A 58 -13.43 14.68 -9.08
N LEU A 59 -12.81 13.63 -8.53
CA LEU A 59 -13.50 12.36 -8.33
C LEU A 59 -14.64 12.49 -7.33
N TYR A 60 -14.41 13.14 -6.19
CA TYR A 60 -15.49 13.39 -5.25
C TYR A 60 -16.63 14.21 -5.90
N TYR A 61 -16.31 15.31 -6.59
CA TYR A 61 -17.32 16.14 -7.27
C TYR A 61 -18.21 15.34 -8.22
N LYS A 62 -17.64 14.41 -8.99
CA LYS A 62 -18.39 13.57 -9.94
C LYS A 62 -19.33 12.57 -9.27
N HIS A 63 -19.03 12.19 -8.03
CA HIS A 63 -19.72 11.12 -7.30
C HIS A 63 -20.42 11.62 -6.03
N ALA A 64 -20.50 12.92 -5.80
CA ALA A 64 -21.17 13.51 -4.64
C ALA A 64 -22.70 13.41 -4.78
N TYR A 65 -23.40 13.23 -3.67
CA TYR A 65 -24.87 13.13 -3.68
C TYR A 65 -25.50 14.52 -3.89
N GLU A 66 -26.41 14.65 -4.86
CA GLU A 66 -27.24 15.85 -5.08
C GLU A 66 -26.49 17.20 -5.13
N LYS A 67 -25.29 17.25 -5.75
CA LYS A 67 -24.46 18.46 -5.89
C LYS A 67 -24.44 19.29 -4.59
N PRO A 68 -23.76 18.81 -3.53
CA PRO A 68 -23.89 19.36 -2.18
C PRO A 68 -23.31 20.78 -2.04
N PHE A 69 -22.76 21.37 -3.11
CA PHE A 69 -21.98 22.59 -3.13
C PHE A 69 -22.79 23.91 -3.08
N LYS A 70 -24.08 23.87 -2.71
CA LYS A 70 -24.92 25.08 -2.62
C LYS A 70 -24.45 26.09 -1.55
N PHE A 71 -23.72 25.62 -0.54
CA PHE A 71 -23.13 26.44 0.53
C PHE A 71 -21.91 27.26 0.09
N LEU A 72 -21.34 26.97 -1.08
CA LEU A 72 -20.25 27.76 -1.64
C LEU A 72 -20.76 29.14 -2.10
N SER A 73 -19.93 30.17 -1.98
CA SER A 73 -20.19 31.48 -2.58
C SER A 73 -20.10 31.41 -4.11
N ASP A 74 -20.55 32.44 -4.83
CA ASP A 74 -20.46 32.44 -6.29
C ASP A 74 -19.00 32.43 -6.79
N GLN A 75 -18.11 33.09 -6.05
CA GLN A 75 -16.67 33.04 -6.34
C GLN A 75 -16.09 31.64 -6.12
N GLU A 76 -16.45 30.97 -5.03
CA GLU A 76 -15.97 29.61 -4.73
C GLU A 76 -16.57 28.57 -5.69
N ARG A 77 -17.82 28.77 -6.12
CA ARG A 77 -18.44 27.94 -7.17
C ARG A 77 -17.70 28.09 -8.50
N ALA A 78 -17.37 29.32 -8.89
CA ALA A 78 -16.59 29.56 -10.10
C ALA A 78 -15.18 28.93 -10.00
N GLU A 79 -14.54 29.02 -8.84
CA GLU A 79 -13.24 28.37 -8.59
C GLU A 79 -13.35 26.83 -8.63
N LEU A 80 -14.39 26.26 -8.03
CA LEU A 80 -14.68 24.83 -8.12
C LEU A 80 -14.89 24.40 -9.57
N ASP A 81 -15.68 25.14 -10.34
CA ASP A 81 -15.97 24.87 -11.75
C ASP A 81 -14.70 24.94 -12.61
N GLU A 82 -13.79 25.89 -12.34
CA GLU A 82 -12.46 25.94 -12.97
C GLU A 82 -11.67 24.67 -12.67
N PHE A 83 -11.60 24.27 -11.40
CA PHE A 83 -10.87 23.05 -11.02
C PHE A 83 -11.48 21.79 -11.64
N VAL A 84 -12.80 21.62 -11.65
CA VAL A 84 -13.38 20.37 -12.17
C VAL A 84 -13.33 20.25 -13.69
N THR A 85 -13.19 21.37 -14.40
CA THR A 85 -13.10 21.40 -15.87
C THR A 85 -11.66 21.35 -16.39
N GLU A 86 -10.67 21.80 -15.62
CA GLU A 86 -9.29 21.80 -16.07
C GLU A 86 -8.67 20.39 -16.18
N LYS A 87 -7.60 20.29 -16.99
CA LYS A 87 -6.74 19.11 -17.04
C LYS A 87 -5.52 19.34 -16.16
N SER A 88 -5.49 18.68 -15.01
CA SER A 88 -4.42 18.83 -14.00
C SER A 88 -2.99 18.69 -14.56
N SER A 89 -2.78 17.74 -15.48
CA SER A 89 -1.47 17.52 -16.11
C SER A 89 -1.04 18.68 -17.01
N ALA A 90 -1.99 19.30 -17.72
CA ALA A 90 -1.73 20.49 -18.53
C ALA A 90 -1.45 21.71 -17.63
N THR A 91 -2.18 21.85 -16.52
CA THR A 91 -1.95 22.89 -15.52
C THR A 91 -0.54 22.78 -14.93
N VAL A 92 -0.10 21.58 -14.53
CA VAL A 92 1.26 21.34 -14.04
C VAL A 92 2.32 21.67 -15.09
N TYR A 93 2.12 21.24 -16.34
CA TYR A 93 3.08 21.47 -17.42
C TYR A 93 3.27 22.97 -17.74
N ARG A 94 2.20 23.77 -17.64
CA ARG A 94 2.20 25.19 -18.06
C ARG A 94 2.48 26.18 -16.93
N SER A 95 2.59 25.71 -15.69
CA SER A 95 2.71 26.58 -14.52
C SER A 95 4.12 26.60 -13.94
N THR A 96 4.49 27.74 -13.38
CA THR A 96 5.68 27.86 -12.52
C THR A 96 5.42 27.23 -11.14
N LYS A 97 6.51 27.01 -10.38
CA LYS A 97 6.40 26.51 -8.99
C LYS A 97 5.57 27.43 -8.07
N SER A 98 5.66 28.76 -8.24
CA SER A 98 4.86 29.71 -7.45
C SER A 98 3.37 29.58 -7.77
N GLN A 99 3.02 29.54 -9.06
CA GLN A 99 1.64 29.37 -9.51
C GLN A 99 1.05 28.05 -9.00
N ILE A 100 1.78 26.94 -9.06
CA ILE A 100 1.31 25.66 -8.49
C ILE A 100 1.12 25.75 -6.98
N LYS A 101 2.01 26.43 -6.27
CA LYS A 101 1.88 26.62 -4.81
C LYS A 101 0.64 27.45 -4.46
N GLU A 102 0.36 28.52 -5.20
CA GLU A 102 -0.84 29.34 -5.04
C GLU A 102 -2.11 28.51 -5.30
N ARG A 103 -2.15 27.75 -6.40
CA ARG A 103 -3.28 26.86 -6.72
C ARG A 103 -3.48 25.76 -5.67
N LEU A 104 -2.40 25.20 -5.12
CA LEU A 104 -2.48 24.25 -4.00
C LEU A 104 -3.11 24.88 -2.75
N ILE A 105 -2.82 26.15 -2.45
CA ILE A 105 -3.44 26.86 -1.32
C ILE A 105 -4.94 27.06 -1.59
N SER A 106 -5.30 27.49 -2.80
CA SER A 106 -6.69 27.61 -3.25
C SER A 106 -7.47 26.30 -3.12
N LEU A 107 -6.94 25.21 -3.69
CA LEU A 107 -7.53 23.86 -3.56
C LEU A 107 -7.71 23.46 -2.10
N GLY A 108 -6.69 23.68 -1.26
CA GLY A 108 -6.75 23.34 0.16
C GLY A 108 -7.87 24.08 0.88
N LYS A 109 -8.04 25.39 0.64
CA LYS A 109 -9.14 26.18 1.24
C LYS A 109 -10.50 25.69 0.79
N LEU A 110 -10.67 25.43 -0.50
CA LEU A 110 -11.92 24.95 -1.08
C LEU A 110 -12.30 23.57 -0.53
N ILE A 111 -11.36 22.63 -0.54
CA ILE A 111 -11.55 21.27 -0.01
C ILE A 111 -11.88 21.33 1.49
N TYR A 112 -11.15 22.13 2.27
CA TYR A 112 -11.43 22.31 3.70
C TYR A 112 -12.89 22.75 3.95
N LYS A 113 -13.37 23.75 3.19
CA LYS A 113 -14.76 24.21 3.31
C LYS A 113 -15.75 23.12 2.95
N ILE A 114 -15.47 22.35 1.90
CA ILE A 114 -16.30 21.22 1.47
C ILE A 114 -16.38 20.16 2.58
N LEU A 115 -15.24 19.71 3.11
CA LEU A 115 -15.17 18.66 4.13
C LEU A 115 -15.78 19.08 5.48
N ASN A 116 -15.78 20.37 5.79
CA ASN A 116 -16.41 20.88 7.01
C ASN A 116 -17.93 21.09 6.90
N THR A 117 -18.45 21.19 5.67
CA THR A 117 -19.87 21.49 5.45
C THR A 117 -20.66 20.25 5.04
N VAL A 118 -20.01 19.35 4.30
CA VAL A 118 -20.62 18.11 3.80
C VAL A 118 -20.14 16.94 4.64
N SER A 119 -21.03 16.01 4.95
CA SER A 119 -20.69 14.75 5.61
C SER A 119 -21.27 13.59 4.81
N GLU A 120 -20.43 12.98 3.97
CA GLU A 120 -20.77 11.80 3.18
C GLU A 120 -19.90 10.61 3.58
N SER A 121 -20.00 10.17 4.84
CA SER A 121 -19.12 9.13 5.37
C SER A 121 -19.21 7.80 4.62
N ASN A 122 -20.33 7.53 3.96
CA ASN A 122 -20.54 6.31 3.17
C ASN A 122 -20.05 6.44 1.71
N ASN A 123 -19.61 7.63 1.28
CA ASN A 123 -19.05 7.85 -0.05
C ASN A 123 -17.53 7.63 -0.03
N THR A 124 -17.06 6.63 -0.77
CA THR A 124 -15.63 6.27 -0.84
C THR A 124 -14.77 7.39 -1.40
N HIS A 125 -15.29 8.19 -2.34
CA HIS A 125 -14.57 9.32 -2.91
C HIS A 125 -14.47 10.49 -1.92
N TYR A 126 -15.51 10.71 -1.10
CA TYR A 126 -15.46 11.67 0.01
C TYR A 126 -14.39 11.28 1.01
N GLN A 127 -14.35 10.00 1.43
CA GLN A 127 -13.34 9.50 2.36
C GLN A 127 -11.92 9.60 1.79
N THR A 128 -11.77 9.32 0.50
CA THR A 128 -10.48 9.48 -0.20
C THR A 128 -10.05 10.95 -0.22
N LEU A 129 -10.94 11.88 -0.57
CA LEU A 129 -10.66 13.31 -0.56
C LEU A 129 -10.28 13.79 0.85
N LYS A 130 -11.00 13.34 1.87
CA LYS A 130 -10.72 13.65 3.27
C LYS A 130 -9.33 13.17 3.68
N ARG A 131 -9.00 11.91 3.44
CA ARG A 131 -7.68 11.34 3.74
C ARG A 131 -6.56 12.09 3.02
N VAL A 132 -6.72 12.36 1.71
CA VAL A 132 -5.76 13.14 0.93
C VAL A 132 -5.61 14.55 1.51
N PHE A 133 -6.68 15.19 1.95
CA PHE A 133 -6.60 16.51 2.58
C PHE A 133 -5.80 16.46 3.89
N GLU A 134 -6.10 15.52 4.79
CA GLU A 134 -5.42 15.34 6.08
C GLU A 134 -3.93 15.00 5.93
N GLU A 135 -3.56 14.24 4.91
CA GLU A 135 -2.16 13.90 4.63
C GLU A 135 -1.39 15.06 3.98
N GLN A 136 -2.06 15.88 3.15
CA GLN A 136 -1.43 16.90 2.33
C GLN A 136 -1.49 18.32 2.92
N TYR A 137 -2.33 18.56 3.92
CA TYR A 137 -2.50 19.86 4.53
C TYR A 137 -2.51 19.81 6.06
N LYS A 138 -2.19 20.95 6.67
CA LYS A 138 -2.36 21.23 8.09
C LYS A 138 -3.31 22.41 8.26
N ILE A 139 -4.15 22.32 9.28
CA ILE A 139 -5.00 23.43 9.73
C ILE A 139 -4.26 24.10 10.89
N LEU A 140 -4.05 25.42 10.80
CA LEU A 140 -3.46 26.23 11.86
C LEU A 140 -4.55 26.83 12.77
N ASP A 141 -4.17 27.39 13.91
CA ASP A 141 -5.09 27.89 14.96
C ASP A 141 -6.12 28.93 14.48
N ASP A 142 -5.87 29.58 13.35
CA ASP A 142 -6.75 30.57 12.70
C ASP A 142 -7.52 30.00 11.48
N ASN A 143 -7.68 28.69 11.41
CA ASN A 143 -8.24 27.95 10.28
C ASN A 143 -7.49 28.19 8.95
N LYS A 144 -6.24 28.68 8.99
CA LYS A 144 -5.42 28.78 7.78
C LYS A 144 -4.93 27.41 7.35
N ILE A 145 -5.09 27.16 6.06
CA ILE A 145 -4.61 25.95 5.40
C ILE A 145 -3.14 26.13 5.00
N LYS A 146 -2.29 25.26 5.55
CA LYS A 146 -0.86 25.18 5.23
C LYS A 146 -0.56 23.86 4.53
N ILE A 147 0.19 23.93 3.44
CA ILE A 147 0.69 22.75 2.73
C ILE A 147 1.68 21.99 3.63
N THR A 148 1.46 20.68 3.86
CA THR A 148 2.37 19.83 4.65
C THR A 148 3.75 19.77 3.99
N PRO A 149 4.87 19.99 4.70
CA PRO A 149 6.21 19.85 4.11
C PRO A 149 6.46 18.44 3.56
N ASP A 150 7.16 18.33 2.41
CA ASP A 150 7.37 17.04 1.74
C ASP A 150 8.04 15.98 2.64
N LYS A 151 8.91 16.41 3.55
CA LYS A 151 9.60 15.52 4.50
C LYS A 151 8.67 14.88 5.55
N GLU A 152 7.48 15.44 5.74
CA GLU A 152 6.49 14.96 6.70
C GLU A 152 5.44 14.06 6.04
N ILE A 153 5.42 13.99 4.71
CA ILE A 153 4.52 13.11 3.96
C ILE A 153 5.11 11.70 3.99
N THR A 154 4.40 10.79 4.64
CA THR A 154 4.85 9.41 4.77
C THR A 154 4.70 8.65 3.44
N ALA A 155 5.49 7.59 3.29
CA ALA A 155 5.38 6.67 2.15
C ALA A 155 4.05 5.89 2.10
N LYS A 156 3.26 5.94 3.20
CA LYS A 156 1.92 5.35 3.34
C LYS A 156 0.79 6.32 2.99
N SER A 157 1.12 7.54 2.60
CA SER A 157 0.14 8.49 2.08
C SER A 157 -0.51 7.96 0.81
N VAL A 158 -1.72 8.40 0.51
CA VAL A 158 -2.46 8.05 -0.71
C VAL A 158 -1.61 8.42 -1.93
N GLN A 159 -1.30 7.41 -2.74
CA GLN A 159 -0.46 7.59 -3.92
C GLN A 159 -1.28 7.96 -5.17
N SER A 160 -2.56 7.60 -5.18
CA SER A 160 -3.54 7.87 -6.24
C SER A 160 -4.95 7.73 -5.68
N PRO A 161 -5.92 8.57 -6.09
CA PRO A 161 -7.31 8.37 -5.68
C PRO A 161 -8.00 7.20 -6.41
N TYR A 162 -7.31 6.58 -7.38
CA TYR A 162 -7.76 5.37 -8.08
C TYR A 162 -7.24 4.07 -7.44
N ASP A 163 -6.25 4.17 -6.55
CA ASP A 163 -5.78 3.07 -5.70
C ASP A 163 -5.26 3.66 -4.38
N THR A 164 -6.13 3.64 -3.37
CA THR A 164 -5.88 4.22 -2.04
C THR A 164 -5.16 3.28 -1.08
N GLU A 165 -5.03 2.01 -1.46
CA GLU A 165 -4.43 0.96 -0.63
C GLU A 165 -2.95 0.73 -0.98
N CYS A 166 -2.49 1.27 -2.11
CA CYS A 166 -1.10 1.19 -2.50
C CYS A 166 -0.21 2.22 -1.79
N ASP A 167 1.02 1.80 -1.51
CA ASP A 167 2.04 2.62 -0.88
C ASP A 167 3.18 2.94 -1.85
N PHE A 168 4.08 3.82 -1.41
CA PHE A 168 5.31 4.15 -2.11
C PHE A 168 6.52 3.42 -1.53
N ARG A 169 7.41 2.87 -2.38
CA ARG A 169 8.74 2.39 -1.94
C ARG A 169 9.80 2.75 -2.98
N THR A 170 10.98 3.13 -2.49
CA THR A 170 12.19 3.22 -3.32
C THR A 170 13.12 2.07 -2.96
N LYS A 171 13.39 1.17 -3.90
CA LYS A 171 14.35 0.05 -3.75
C LYS A 171 15.37 0.18 -4.88
N THR A 172 16.67 0.19 -4.54
CA THR A 172 17.80 0.30 -5.50
C THR A 172 17.66 1.45 -6.52
N GLY A 173 17.20 2.62 -6.06
CA GLY A 173 16.97 3.81 -6.91
C GLY A 173 15.70 3.76 -7.75
N LYS A 174 15.00 2.62 -7.82
CA LYS A 174 13.72 2.48 -8.51
C LYS A 174 12.57 2.80 -7.55
N LYS A 175 11.66 3.66 -8.02
CA LYS A 175 10.45 4.08 -7.31
C LYS A 175 9.27 3.21 -7.74
N THR A 176 8.52 2.69 -6.78
CA THR A 176 7.31 1.89 -7.00
C THR A 176 6.16 2.48 -6.21
N LYS A 177 4.99 2.62 -6.83
CA LYS A 177 3.70 2.85 -6.17
C LYS A 177 2.87 1.59 -6.36
N GLY A 178 2.58 0.86 -5.29
CA GLY A 178 1.99 -0.46 -5.42
C GLY A 178 2.13 -1.30 -4.17
N TYR A 179 2.50 -2.56 -4.38
CA TYR A 179 2.45 -3.63 -3.40
C TYR A 179 3.76 -4.40 -3.37
N ASN A 180 4.02 -5.03 -2.22
CA ASN A 180 5.05 -6.03 -2.04
C ASN A 180 4.38 -7.40 -1.95
N HIS A 181 4.73 -8.30 -2.85
CA HIS A 181 4.19 -9.64 -2.91
C HIS A 181 5.25 -10.63 -2.47
N ASN A 182 4.91 -11.52 -1.55
CA ASN A 182 5.74 -12.65 -1.17
C ASN A 182 5.12 -13.93 -1.70
N ILE A 183 5.95 -14.79 -2.28
CA ILE A 183 5.55 -16.11 -2.77
C ILE A 183 6.39 -17.13 -2.03
N THR A 184 5.76 -18.19 -1.56
CA THR A 184 6.44 -19.34 -0.97
C THR A 184 6.14 -20.58 -1.78
N GLU A 185 7.17 -21.36 -2.07
CA GLU A 185 7.06 -22.61 -2.81
C GLU A 185 7.90 -23.71 -2.17
N THR A 186 7.50 -24.96 -2.35
CA THR A 186 8.33 -26.12 -2.02
C THR A 186 9.59 -26.11 -2.88
N CYS A 187 10.69 -26.63 -2.35
CA CYS A 187 11.95 -26.73 -3.09
C CYS A 187 12.81 -27.92 -2.66
N ASP A 188 12.18 -28.97 -2.15
CA ASP A 188 12.90 -30.20 -1.79
C ASP A 188 13.55 -30.82 -3.04
N PRO A 189 14.84 -31.21 -2.98
CA PRO A 189 15.53 -31.83 -4.11
C PRO A 189 14.90 -33.14 -4.61
N THR A 190 14.12 -33.81 -3.77
CA THR A 190 13.42 -35.06 -4.13
C THR A 190 12.14 -34.83 -4.93
N ASN A 191 11.62 -33.60 -4.93
CA ASN A 191 10.38 -33.26 -5.62
C ASN A 191 10.53 -33.29 -7.14
N LEU A 192 9.60 -33.96 -7.82
CA LEU A 192 9.49 -33.92 -9.29
C LEU A 192 8.98 -32.56 -9.79
N ILE A 193 8.08 -31.94 -9.01
CA ILE A 193 7.54 -30.60 -9.25
C ILE A 193 7.53 -29.81 -7.95
N ASN A 194 7.70 -28.49 -8.06
CA ASN A 194 7.54 -27.60 -6.93
C ASN A 194 6.19 -26.88 -7.01
N LEU A 195 5.55 -26.68 -5.87
CA LEU A 195 4.25 -26.05 -5.77
C LEU A 195 4.35 -24.78 -4.93
N ILE A 196 3.66 -23.74 -5.38
CA ILE A 196 3.45 -22.54 -4.56
C ILE A 196 2.49 -22.93 -3.43
N THR A 197 2.90 -22.70 -2.19
CA THR A 197 2.13 -23.06 -0.99
C THR A 197 1.48 -21.87 -0.31
N ASP A 198 2.04 -20.68 -0.50
CA ASP A 198 1.51 -19.44 0.07
C ASP A 198 1.79 -18.24 -0.83
N THR A 199 0.85 -17.30 -0.86
CA THR A 199 0.96 -16.03 -1.58
C THR A 199 0.45 -14.90 -0.69
N GLN A 200 1.31 -13.94 -0.38
CA GLN A 200 0.96 -12.79 0.44
C GLN A 200 1.08 -11.50 -0.37
N THR A 201 0.09 -10.62 -0.23
CA THR A 201 0.10 -9.29 -0.83
C THR A 201 -0.03 -8.25 0.26
N ALA A 202 0.92 -7.31 0.33
CA ALA A 202 0.88 -6.21 1.27
C ALA A 202 1.25 -4.89 0.56
N PRO A 203 0.93 -3.71 1.12
CA PRO A 203 1.37 -2.44 0.55
C PRO A 203 2.89 -2.39 0.38
N ALA A 204 3.40 -1.61 -0.59
CA ALA A 204 4.83 -1.58 -0.93
C ALA A 204 5.76 -1.28 0.25
N THR A 205 5.31 -0.56 1.28
CA THR A 205 6.12 -0.27 2.47
C THR A 205 6.29 -1.47 3.42
N HIS A 206 5.52 -2.55 3.22
CA HIS A 206 5.61 -3.75 4.03
C HIS A 206 7.00 -4.40 3.85
N PRO A 207 7.77 -4.58 4.94
CA PRO A 207 9.12 -5.11 4.85
C PRO A 207 9.10 -6.63 4.70
N ASP A 208 10.10 -7.13 3.96
CA ASP A 208 10.16 -8.52 3.50
C ASP A 208 10.20 -9.50 4.70
N ASN A 209 10.91 -9.14 5.79
CA ASN A 209 10.96 -9.91 7.04
C ASN A 209 9.62 -10.10 7.78
N LYS A 210 8.55 -9.38 7.44
CA LYS A 210 7.25 -9.59 8.09
C LYS A 210 6.45 -10.73 7.45
N PHE A 211 6.86 -11.23 6.29
CA PHE A 211 6.20 -12.34 5.59
C PHE A 211 6.61 -13.72 6.09
N THR A 212 7.80 -13.87 6.69
CA THR A 212 8.40 -15.20 6.98
C THR A 212 7.54 -16.08 7.88
N GLU A 213 7.15 -15.57 9.05
CA GLU A 213 6.35 -16.35 10.01
C GLU A 213 4.95 -16.70 9.44
N PRO A 214 4.18 -15.75 8.88
CA PRO A 214 2.92 -16.09 8.22
C PRO A 214 3.07 -17.07 7.06
N ALA A 215 4.09 -16.90 6.20
CA ALA A 215 4.34 -17.78 5.05
C ALA A 215 4.54 -19.23 5.47
N ILE A 216 5.38 -19.44 6.49
CA ILE A 216 5.68 -20.77 7.02
C ILE A 216 4.42 -21.39 7.62
N LYS A 217 3.69 -20.63 8.46
CA LYS A 217 2.46 -21.11 9.10
C LYS A 217 1.39 -21.49 8.06
N ASN A 218 1.13 -20.62 7.10
CA ASN A 218 0.16 -20.87 6.03
C ASN A 218 0.53 -22.09 5.20
N SER A 219 1.81 -22.22 4.83
CA SER A 219 2.30 -23.40 4.10
C SER A 219 2.12 -24.67 4.92
N GLN A 220 2.39 -24.61 6.22
CA GLN A 220 2.26 -25.75 7.14
C GLN A 220 0.82 -26.27 7.27
N GLU A 221 -0.21 -25.44 7.01
CA GLU A 221 -1.63 -25.88 7.03
C GLU A 221 -1.99 -26.83 5.88
N ILE A 222 -1.27 -26.76 4.76
CA ILE A 222 -1.57 -27.53 3.55
C ILE A 222 -0.54 -28.61 3.24
N LEU A 223 0.70 -28.48 3.72
CA LEU A 223 1.75 -29.47 3.56
C LEU A 223 1.47 -30.72 4.40
N SER A 224 1.86 -31.89 3.87
CA SER A 224 1.80 -33.16 4.61
C SER A 224 2.92 -33.30 5.64
N ASP A 225 4.07 -32.68 5.35
CA ASP A 225 5.28 -32.72 6.19
C ASP A 225 5.45 -31.44 7.00
N ASN A 226 6.22 -31.52 8.09
CA ASN A 226 6.72 -30.32 8.77
C ASN A 226 7.80 -29.65 7.92
N VAL A 227 7.78 -28.32 7.84
CA VAL A 227 8.86 -27.54 7.24
C VAL A 227 10.09 -27.67 8.13
N GLU A 228 11.19 -28.16 7.57
CA GLU A 228 12.49 -28.28 8.24
C GLU A 228 13.47 -27.22 7.76
N ASN A 229 13.38 -26.81 6.50
CA ASN A 229 14.30 -25.88 5.86
C ASN A 229 13.53 -24.72 5.20
N ALA A 230 13.92 -23.49 5.52
CA ALA A 230 13.39 -22.29 4.89
C ALA A 230 14.51 -21.48 4.25
N HIS A 231 14.47 -21.33 2.93
CA HIS A 231 15.48 -20.63 2.12
C HIS A 231 14.97 -19.26 1.67
N THR A 232 15.65 -18.19 2.08
CA THR A 232 15.18 -16.82 1.82
C THR A 232 16.35 -15.88 1.51
N ASP A 233 16.07 -14.68 1.01
CA ASP A 233 17.09 -13.63 0.92
C ASP A 233 17.38 -13.00 2.31
N GLY A 234 18.44 -12.18 2.38
CA GLY A 234 18.83 -11.48 3.61
C GLY A 234 17.82 -10.44 4.10
N ALA A 235 16.90 -9.95 3.26
CA ALA A 235 15.89 -8.97 3.67
C ALA A 235 14.82 -9.58 4.58
N TYR A 236 14.67 -10.91 4.60
CA TYR A 236 13.82 -11.64 5.54
C TYR A 236 14.43 -11.77 6.94
N ASN A 237 15.69 -11.40 7.15
CA ASN A 237 16.32 -11.52 8.45
C ASN A 237 15.71 -10.52 9.47
N SER A 238 15.44 -11.02 10.68
CA SER A 238 15.07 -10.23 11.85
C SER A 238 15.22 -11.06 13.12
N GLU A 239 15.41 -10.42 14.27
CA GLU A 239 15.44 -11.10 15.57
C GLU A 239 14.18 -11.95 15.81
N LYS A 240 13.02 -11.42 15.39
CA LYS A 240 11.73 -12.11 15.48
C LYS A 240 11.74 -13.41 14.67
N ASN A 241 12.19 -13.36 13.41
CA ASN A 241 12.21 -14.54 12.54
C ASN A 241 13.23 -15.57 13.02
N GLN A 242 14.41 -15.13 13.46
CA GLN A 242 15.42 -16.03 14.04
C GLN A 242 14.91 -16.75 15.29
N THR A 243 14.18 -16.03 16.15
CA THR A 243 13.57 -16.61 17.35
C THR A 243 12.46 -17.60 16.98
N PHE A 244 11.60 -17.23 16.03
CA PHE A 244 10.52 -18.08 15.53
C PHE A 244 11.06 -19.38 14.92
N THR A 245 11.98 -19.30 13.95
CA THR A 245 12.52 -20.48 13.26
C THR A 245 13.29 -21.38 14.22
N LYS A 246 14.05 -20.82 15.17
CA LYS A 246 14.71 -21.60 16.23
C LYS A 246 13.70 -22.34 17.11
N LYS A 247 12.59 -21.70 17.48
CA LYS A 247 11.55 -22.32 18.31
C LYS A 247 10.86 -23.48 17.58
N GLU A 248 10.60 -23.32 16.29
CA GLU A 248 9.95 -24.33 15.44
C GLU A 248 10.95 -25.37 14.88
N ASN A 249 12.24 -25.31 15.28
CA ASN A 249 13.32 -26.17 14.78
C ASN A 249 13.51 -26.13 13.25
N ILE A 250 13.30 -24.97 12.64
CA ILE A 250 13.47 -24.73 11.20
C ILE A 250 14.88 -24.21 10.94
N ASN A 251 15.61 -24.87 10.05
CA ASN A 251 16.87 -24.38 9.50
C ASN A 251 16.60 -23.19 8.58
N PHE A 252 16.92 -21.99 9.07
CA PHE A 252 16.66 -20.75 8.34
C PHE A 252 17.88 -20.31 7.54
N TYR A 253 17.88 -20.63 6.25
CA TYR A 253 18.98 -20.33 5.33
C TYR A 253 18.77 -18.97 4.67
N LEU A 254 19.62 -18.01 5.04
CA LEU A 254 19.64 -16.67 4.48
C LEU A 254 20.70 -16.56 3.39
N THR A 255 20.28 -16.22 2.18
CA THR A 255 21.19 -15.91 1.07
C THR A 255 21.34 -14.39 0.92
N GLY A 256 22.58 -13.92 1.01
CA GLY A 256 22.91 -12.49 0.96
C GLY A 256 22.76 -11.78 2.32
N PHE A 257 23.53 -10.70 2.52
CA PHE A 257 23.48 -9.90 3.73
C PHE A 257 22.40 -8.82 3.63
N GLN A 258 21.69 -8.60 4.73
CA GLN A 258 20.76 -7.49 4.85
C GLN A 258 21.52 -6.16 4.71
N GLY A 259 21.00 -5.25 3.88
CA GLY A 259 21.53 -3.89 3.80
C GLY A 259 21.39 -3.16 5.14
N PRO A 260 22.14 -2.07 5.35
CA PRO A 260 22.08 -1.31 6.60
C PRO A 260 20.65 -0.83 6.89
N THR A 261 20.31 -0.75 8.18
CA THR A 261 19.04 -0.20 8.66
C THR A 261 18.82 1.20 8.07
N GLY A 262 17.59 1.48 7.60
CA GLY A 262 17.26 2.80 7.08
C GLY A 262 17.48 3.88 8.14
N GLN A 263 17.93 5.07 7.74
CA GLN A 263 18.25 6.19 8.65
C GLN A 263 17.13 6.61 9.64
N TYR A 264 15.93 6.06 9.52
CA TYR A 264 14.75 6.41 10.32
C TYR A 264 14.30 5.31 11.28
N ASP A 265 14.95 4.14 11.30
CA ASP A 265 14.68 3.06 12.28
C ASP A 265 15.55 3.22 13.54
N LEU A 266 15.50 4.41 14.15
CA LEU A 266 16.11 4.62 15.46
C LEU A 266 15.14 4.12 16.53
N THR A 267 15.46 2.97 17.13
CA THR A 267 14.92 2.60 18.44
C THR A 267 15.26 3.70 19.43
N ILE A 268 14.24 4.35 19.98
CA ILE A 268 14.36 5.16 21.19
C ILE A 268 14.85 4.19 22.28
N LYS A 269 16.08 4.39 22.75
CA LYS A 269 16.52 3.83 24.03
C LYS A 269 16.06 4.81 25.11
N ASP A 270 15.40 4.26 26.14
CA ASP A 270 15.02 4.97 27.36
C ASP A 270 16.21 5.69 28.01
#